data_AF-A0A2Z6MUY5-F1
#
_entry.id   AF-A0A2Z6MUY5-F1
#
_cell.length_a   1.000
_cell.length_b   1.000
_cell.length_c   1.000
_cell.angle_alpha   90.00
_cell.angle_beta   90.00
_cell.angle_gamma   90.00
#
_symmetry.space_group_name_H-M   'P 1'
#
loop_
_entity.id
_entity.type
_entity.pdbx_description
1 polymer ?
#
loop_
_entity_poly.entity_id
_entity_poly.type
_entity_poly.pdbx_seq_one_letter_code
_entity_poly.pdbx_strand_id
1 'polypeptide(L)'
;MGFSGVIPAVHALVSNWGRSHIVVALGYELLMGILYATGAVFYVTRIPERWKPGAFDIAGHSHQIFHVFVVLGALAHTTATLVIIDFRRASPTCAF
;
A
#
# COMPACT_ATOMS: atom_id res chain seq x y z
N MET A 1 -10.60 -7.54 5.34
CA MET A 1 -9.34 -7.08 5.96
C MET A 1 -8.71 -5.87 5.27
N GLY A 2 -8.92 -5.59 3.96
CA GLY A 2 -8.34 -4.40 3.30
C GLY A 2 -9.09 -3.07 3.50
N PHE A 3 -10.42 -3.09 3.55
CA PHE A 3 -11.23 -1.85 3.62
C PHE A 3 -11.42 -1.28 5.02
N SER A 4 -11.07 -2.02 6.07
CA SER A 4 -11.18 -1.54 7.46
C SER A 4 -10.24 -0.36 7.75
N GLY A 5 -9.24 -0.10 6.90
CA GLY A 5 -8.34 1.04 7.01
C GLY A 5 -8.97 2.40 6.70
N VAL A 6 -10.13 2.44 6.03
CA VAL A 6 -10.77 3.72 5.63
C VAL A 6 -11.22 4.51 6.85
N ILE A 7 -11.85 3.85 7.83
CA ILE A 7 -12.35 4.50 9.05
C ILE A 7 -11.21 5.18 9.84
N PRO A 8 -10.12 4.48 10.23
CA PRO A 8 -9.01 5.11 10.94
C PRO A 8 -8.26 6.14 10.08
N ALA A 9 -8.19 5.97 8.76
CA ALA A 9 -7.60 6.96 7.85
C ALA A 9 -8.39 8.28 7.85
N VAL A 10 -9.72 8.21 7.73
CA VAL A 10 -10.60 9.37 7.81
C VAL A 10 -10.51 10.02 9.19
N HIS A 11 -10.53 9.22 10.25
CA HIS A 11 -10.37 9.73 11.62
C HIS A 11 -9.03 10.47 11.80
N ALA A 12 -7.92 9.89 11.30
CA ALA A 12 -6.60 10.51 11.37
C ALA A 12 -6.54 11.84 10.60
N LEU A 13 -7.15 11.90 9.42
CA LEU A 13 -7.24 13.11 8.60
C LEU A 13 -8.03 14.22 9.29
N VAL A 14 -9.19 13.89 9.87
CA VAL A 14 -10.03 14.85 10.59
C VAL A 14 -9.36 15.32 11.88
N SER A 15 -8.77 14.41 12.66
CA SER A 15 -8.11 14.75 13.94
C SER A 15 -6.84 15.59 13.76
N ASN A 16 -6.14 15.42 12.63
CA ASN A 16 -4.88 16.12 12.34
C ASN A 16 -5.03 17.08 11.15
N TRP A 17 -6.18 17.74 11.05
CA TRP A 17 -6.50 18.61 9.94
C TRP A 17 -5.40 19.66 9.69
N GLY A 18 -5.05 19.86 8.42
CA GLY A 18 -4.01 20.81 8.00
C GLY A 18 -2.56 20.33 8.17
N ARG A 19 -2.31 19.13 8.69
CA ARG A 19 -0.95 18.57 8.81
C ARG A 19 -0.53 17.83 7.53
N SER A 20 0.43 18.40 6.80
CA SER A 20 0.94 17.85 5.52
C SER A 20 1.44 16.41 5.62
N HIS A 21 2.12 16.04 6.71
CA HIS A 21 2.63 14.68 6.92
C HIS A 21 1.53 13.62 6.88
N ILE A 22 0.34 13.91 7.41
CA ILE A 22 -0.78 12.98 7.43
C ILE A 22 -1.34 12.78 6.02
N VAL A 23 -1.46 13.87 5.24
CA VAL A 23 -1.89 13.78 3.83
C VAL A 23 -0.90 12.96 3.00
N VAL A 24 0.40 13.18 3.19
CA VAL A 24 1.45 12.42 2.49
C VAL A 24 1.43 10.94 2.87
N ALA A 25 1.33 10.62 4.17
CA ALA A 25 1.23 9.24 4.64
C ALA A 25 -0.02 8.52 4.08
N LEU A 26 -1.17 9.19 4.08
CA LEU A 26 -2.40 8.66 3.49
C LEU A 26 -2.30 8.48 1.97
N GLY A 27 -1.54 9.33 1.28
CA GLY A 27 -1.23 9.16 -0.14
C GLY A 27 -0.45 7.86 -0.42
N TYR A 28 0.54 7.54 0.42
CA TYR A 28 1.27 6.26 0.33
C TYR A 28 0.41 5.05 0.69
N GLU A 29 -0.50 5.16 1.66
CA GLU A 29 -1.48 4.11 1.97
C GLU A 29 -2.45 3.86 0.80
N LEU A 30 -2.90 4.92 0.13
CA LEU A 30 -3.71 4.80 -1.08
C LEU A 30 -2.93 4.12 -2.21
N LEU A 31 -1.65 4.48 -2.38
CA LEU A 31 -0.77 3.83 -3.35
C LEU A 31 -0.59 2.33 -3.05
N MET A 32 -0.38 1.95 -1.79
CA MET A 32 -0.35 0.55 -1.37
C MET A 32 -1.65 -0.17 -1.78
N GLY A 33 -2.80 0.45 -1.49
CA GLY A 33 -4.12 -0.11 -1.86
C GLY A 33 -4.26 -0.35 -3.36
N ILE A 34 -3.83 0.61 -4.19
CA ILE A 34 -3.83 0.48 -5.66
C ILE A 34 -2.91 -0.66 -6.09
N LEU A 35 -1.67 -0.72 -5.58
CA LEU A 35 -0.69 -1.76 -5.91
C LEU A 35 -1.22 -3.16 -5.58
N TYR A 36 -1.82 -3.34 -4.39
CA TYR A 36 -2.44 -4.60 -4.00
C TYR A 36 -3.63 -4.97 -4.86
N ALA A 37 -4.50 -4.00 -5.21
CA ALA A 37 -5.62 -4.25 -6.10
C ALA A 37 -5.14 -4.68 -7.50
N THR A 38 -4.14 -3.99 -8.06
CA THR A 38 -3.54 -4.34 -9.35
C THR A 38 -2.90 -5.73 -9.31
N GLY A 39 -2.11 -6.04 -8.28
CA GLY A 39 -1.53 -7.38 -8.09
C GLY A 39 -2.61 -8.46 -8.01
N ALA A 40 -3.69 -8.22 -7.25
CA ALA A 40 -4.80 -9.15 -7.13
C ALA A 40 -5.51 -9.38 -8.47
N VAL A 41 -5.64 -8.35 -9.32
CA VAL A 41 -6.16 -8.51 -10.69
C VAL A 41 -5.28 -9.47 -11.50
N PHE A 42 -3.95 -9.31 -11.47
CA PHE A 42 -3.05 -10.26 -12.15
C PHE A 42 -3.24 -11.68 -11.62
N TYR A 43 -3.21 -11.85 -10.29
CA TYR A 43 -3.37 -13.15 -9.64
C TYR A 43 -4.69 -13.86 -10.01
N VAL A 44 -5.81 -13.15 -9.97
CA VAL A 44 -7.15 -13.72 -10.27
C VAL A 44 -7.32 -13.97 -11.77
N THR A 45 -6.83 -13.06 -12.62
CA THR A 45 -6.96 -13.20 -14.08
C THR A 45 -5.97 -14.18 -14.69
N ARG A 46 -4.96 -14.65 -13.94
CA ARG A 46 -3.95 -15.59 -14.45
C ARG A 46 -3.32 -15.14 -15.78
N ILE A 47 -3.18 -13.84 -15.97
CA ILE A 47 -2.48 -13.23 -17.11
C ILE A 47 -1.04 -13.00 -16.66
N PRO A 48 -0.02 -13.36 -17.47
CA PRO A 48 -0.08 -13.71 -18.91
C PRO A 48 -0.19 -15.20 -19.25
N GLU A 49 -0.07 -16.12 -18.30
CA GLU A 49 -0.02 -17.57 -18.56
C GLU A 49 -1.30 -18.12 -19.21
N ARG A 50 -2.45 -17.46 -18.98
CA ARG A 50 -3.71 -17.76 -19.68
C ARG A 50 -3.62 -17.50 -21.20
N TRP A 51 -2.78 -16.58 -21.66
CA TRP A 51 -2.65 -16.23 -23.07
C TRP A 51 -1.66 -17.10 -23.83
N LYS A 52 -0.60 -17.58 -23.15
CA LYS A 52 0.37 -18.52 -23.73
C LYS A 52 0.71 -19.63 -22.72
N PRO A 53 -0.10 -20.70 -22.68
CA PRO A 53 0.19 -21.87 -21.86
C PRO A 53 1.58 -22.44 -22.21
N GLY A 54 2.38 -22.79 -21.20
CA GLY A 54 3.73 -23.34 -21.36
C GLY A 54 4.85 -22.31 -21.52
N ALA A 55 4.53 -21.04 -21.81
CA ALA A 55 5.56 -20.00 -21.99
C ALA A 55 6.06 -19.39 -20.66
N PHE A 56 5.26 -19.50 -19.59
CA PHE A 56 5.49 -18.82 -18.31
C PHE A 56 5.64 -19.81 -17.13
N ASP A 57 5.98 -21.07 -17.40
CA ASP A 57 5.99 -22.13 -16.38
C ASP A 57 7.05 -21.94 -15.29
N ILE A 58 8.16 -21.25 -15.61
CA ILE A 58 9.28 -20.99 -14.69
C ILE A 58 9.28 -19.53 -14.19
N ALA A 59 9.05 -18.57 -15.10
CA ALA A 59 9.16 -17.15 -14.80
C ALA A 59 8.09 -16.31 -15.50
N GLY A 60 7.67 -15.22 -14.85
CA GLY A 60 6.76 -14.22 -15.41
C GLY A 60 5.27 -14.59 -15.36
N HIS A 61 4.89 -15.67 -14.68
CA HIS A 61 3.47 -16.00 -14.46
C HIS A 61 2.83 -15.06 -13.44
N SER A 62 1.50 -14.97 -13.47
CA SER A 62 0.69 -14.03 -12.69
C SER A 62 1.01 -14.02 -11.19
N HIS A 63 1.32 -15.18 -10.59
CA HIS A 63 1.64 -15.27 -9.17
C HIS A 63 2.99 -14.62 -8.83
N GLN A 64 4.00 -14.72 -9.70
CA GLN A 64 5.25 -13.98 -9.52
C GLN A 64 5.03 -12.47 -9.67
N ILE A 65 4.24 -12.07 -10.66
CA ILE A 65 3.87 -10.66 -10.84
C ILE A 65 3.13 -10.14 -9.60
N PHE A 66 2.19 -10.92 -9.07
CA PHE A 66 1.49 -10.61 -7.82
C PHE A 66 2.46 -10.38 -6.66
N HIS A 67 3.44 -11.26 -6.46
CA HIS A 67 4.46 -11.08 -5.41
C HIS A 67 5.25 -9.78 -5.57
N VAL A 68 5.59 -9.39 -6.81
CA VAL A 68 6.25 -8.09 -7.06
C VAL A 68 5.37 -6.93 -6.60
N PHE A 69 4.08 -6.94 -6.93
CA PHE A 69 3.13 -5.92 -6.44
C PHE A 69 2.97 -5.94 -4.91
N VAL A 70 3.01 -7.11 -4.28
CA VAL A 70 2.98 -7.23 -2.82
C VAL A 70 4.21 -6.57 -2.19
N VAL A 71 5.41 -6.81 -2.73
CA VAL A 71 6.64 -6.15 -2.25
C VAL A 71 6.59 -4.64 -2.43
N LEU A 72 6.13 -4.16 -3.60
CA LEU A 72 5.96 -2.72 -3.84
C LEU A 72 4.95 -2.08 -2.88
N GLY A 73 3.83 -2.75 -2.60
CA GLY A 73 2.85 -2.29 -1.62
C GLY A 73 3.42 -2.24 -0.20
N ALA A 74 4.21 -3.24 0.20
CA ALA A 74 4.90 -3.24 1.49
C ALA A 74 5.91 -2.08 1.60
N LEU A 75 6.62 -1.75 0.51
CA LEU A 75 7.50 -0.58 0.47
C LEU A 75 6.72 0.73 0.61
N ALA A 76 5.60 0.89 -0.10
CA ALA A 76 4.73 2.05 0.05
C ALA A 76 4.20 2.21 1.49
N HIS A 77 3.75 1.11 2.10
CA HIS A 77 3.35 1.10 3.51
C HIS A 77 4.49 1.47 4.47
N THR A 78 5.70 0.96 4.20
CA THR A 78 6.90 1.31 4.98
C THR A 78 7.20 2.80 4.87
N THR A 79 7.09 3.39 3.68
CA THR A 79 7.29 4.83 3.49
C THR A 79 6.22 5.66 4.21
N ALA A 80 4.94 5.26 4.18
CA ALA A 80 3.88 5.90 4.95
C ALA A 80 4.21 5.90 6.46
N THR A 81 4.67 4.76 6.96
CA THR A 81 5.06 4.58 8.37
C THR A 81 6.22 5.49 8.75
N LEU A 82 7.24 5.60 7.90
CA LEU A 82 8.38 6.50 8.14
C LEU A 82 7.95 7.98 8.20
N VAL A 83 7.06 8.41 7.31
CA VAL A 83 6.50 9.78 7.35
C VAL A 83 5.76 10.04 8.66
N ILE A 84 4.98 9.08 9.15
CA ILE A 84 4.28 9.21 10.45
C ILE A 84 5.26 9.23 11.62
N ILE A 85 6.33 8.42 11.57
CA ILE A 85 7.37 8.41 12.60
C ILE A 85 8.08 9.76 12.67
N ASP A 86 8.45 10.33 11.51
CA ASP A 86 9.12 11.63 11.45
C ASP A 86 8.19 12.75 11.92
N PHE A 87 6.91 12.69 11.55
CA PHE A 87 5.88 13.58 12.09
C PHE A 87 5.79 13.51 13.62
N ARG A 88 5.83 12.30 14.19
CA ARG A 88 5.77 12.10 15.63
C ARG A 88 7.04 12.58 16.34
N ARG A 89 8.22 12.37 15.75
CA ARG A 89 9.51 12.88 16.27
C ARG A 89 9.57 14.41 16.27
N ALA A 90 8.97 15.07 15.28
CA ALA A 90 8.91 16.52 15.19
C ALA A 90 7.82 17.16 16.06
N SER A 91 6.91 16.35 16.62
CA SER A 91 5.82 16.85 17.46
C SER A 91 6.24 16.91 18.93
N PRO A 92 5.76 17.90 19.71
CA PRO A 92 6.00 17.94 21.15
C PRO A 92 5.52 16.65 21.81
N THR A 93 6.27 16.14 22.79
CA THR A 93 5.77 15.08 23.67
C THR A 93 4.57 15.62 24.45
N CYS A 94 3.49 14.84 24.56
CA CYS A 94 2.38 15.21 25.43
C CYS A 94 2.93 15.37 26.86
N ALA A 95 2.88 16.60 27.40
CA ALA A 95 3.13 16.84 28.81
C ALA A 95 1.89 16.43 29.61
N PHE A 96 2.10 15.72 30.71
CA PHE A 96 1.05 15.42 31.70
C PHE A 96 0.69 16.68 32.48
#